data_AF-A0A3E0NWX8-F1
#
_entry.id   AF-A0A3E0NWX8-F1
#
_cell.length_a   1.000
_cell.length_b   1.000
_cell.length_c   1.000
_cell.angle_alpha   90.00
_cell.angle_beta   90.00
_cell.angle_gamma   90.00
#
_symmetry.space_group_name_H-M   'P 1'
#
loop_
_entity.id
_entity.type
_entity.pdbx_description
1 polymer ?
#
loop_
_entity_poly.entity_id
_entity_poly.type
_entity_poly.pdbx_seq_one_letter_code
_entity_poly.pdbx_strand_id
1 'polypeptide(L)'
;MGIGVYLVAMLPLIFGGKIYDTLKAVMSFKIVAVLGFLLFIAIFFSNLNTWREIALGFVRFGTVPIESGEDKNGNGQLDPGEDWDGDGHLDVVEQRLAPTIDTDGDGRPDAWEDLDGDGKGDKFRDVDGDGVRDGDNTANIFVSLAQGRGFPVIDFSTIAILAAFAAVAGSGGLSNAPISNYTRDQGWGMGRHVGAIPSMVGGRDIELSHVGMVFEVTKDSLVRWKHWIKHVLRDQLVIWMPACFLGMALPSMLSVQFLPRGTDASDWYAASMTADGVKSAVAASWGSTAGAWMWYGTLFCGFLVLAPTMATSADGAIRRWVDVIWTSSRTLRTWDPKHIRTVYFGVLVGYMMLGLVLLSIGKPLGLLTTAATIMNFALGFSCFHTLVINLTLLPKPLRPGWFARIGLFAGGVFFTVLATVTAIERLRPVLLDSV
;
A
#
# COMPACT_ATOMS: atom_id res chain seq x y z
N MET A 1 19.13 -14.00 -5.03
CA MET A 1 18.08 -13.54 -5.97
C MET A 1 17.60 -12.11 -5.67
N GLY A 2 17.27 -11.75 -4.43
CA GLY A 2 16.74 -10.42 -4.07
C GLY A 2 17.60 -9.20 -4.45
N ILE A 3 18.93 -9.28 -4.30
CA ILE A 3 19.85 -8.20 -4.72
C ILE A 3 19.77 -7.96 -6.23
N GLY A 4 19.72 -9.03 -7.05
CA GLY A 4 19.61 -8.92 -8.50
C GLY A 4 18.31 -8.23 -8.92
N VAL A 5 17.19 -8.60 -8.30
CA VAL A 5 15.88 -7.97 -8.54
C VAL A 5 15.91 -6.49 -8.14
N TYR A 6 16.51 -6.16 -6.99
CA TYR A 6 16.65 -4.78 -6.52
C TYR A 6 17.40 -3.89 -7.52
N LEU A 7 18.52 -4.38 -8.06
CA LEU A 7 19.31 -3.63 -9.05
C LEU A 7 18.58 -3.49 -10.39
N VAL A 8 17.96 -4.57 -10.88
CA VAL A 8 17.20 -4.58 -12.15
C VAL A 8 16.00 -3.65 -12.08
N ALA A 9 15.34 -3.54 -10.92
CA ALA A 9 14.20 -2.65 -10.73
C ALA A 9 14.54 -1.16 -10.93
N MET A 10 15.82 -0.76 -10.86
CA MET A 10 16.24 0.62 -11.08
C MET A 10 16.49 0.96 -12.56
N LEU A 11 16.60 -0.04 -13.45
CA LEU A 11 16.90 0.17 -14.87
C LEU A 11 15.95 1.14 -15.58
N PRO A 12 14.62 1.14 -15.33
CA PRO A 12 13.72 2.09 -15.98
C PRO A 12 14.07 3.56 -15.72
N LEU A 13 14.79 3.89 -14.64
CA LEU A 13 15.15 5.27 -14.28
C LEU A 13 16.31 5.83 -15.13
N ILE A 14 17.00 4.97 -15.88
CA ILE A 14 18.21 5.33 -16.64
C ILE A 14 17.85 5.88 -18.03
N PHE A 15 16.73 5.44 -18.61
CA PHE A 15 16.38 5.66 -20.02
C PHE A 15 15.26 6.70 -20.20
N GLY A 16 15.09 7.17 -21.46
CA GLY A 16 13.84 7.75 -21.97
C GLY A 16 13.72 9.28 -22.04
N GLY A 17 14.83 10.01 -22.12
CA GLY A 17 14.81 11.48 -22.23
C GLY A 17 14.51 12.18 -20.91
N LYS A 18 13.30 11.97 -20.39
CA LYS A 18 12.87 12.33 -19.04
C LYS A 18 12.57 11.05 -18.28
N ILE A 19 13.04 10.97 -17.04
CA ILE A 19 12.74 9.83 -16.15
C ILE A 19 11.21 9.63 -16.02
N TYR A 20 10.46 10.74 -16.01
CA TYR A 20 9.01 10.74 -16.01
C TYR A 20 8.38 9.98 -17.20
N ASP A 21 8.91 10.14 -18.42
CA ASP A 21 8.30 9.57 -19.62
C ASP A 21 8.43 8.04 -19.65
N THR A 22 9.58 7.51 -19.23
CA THR A 22 9.78 6.06 -19.07
C THR A 22 8.86 5.49 -18.01
N LEU A 23 8.80 6.11 -16.83
CA LEU A 23 7.90 5.68 -15.77
C LEU A 23 6.44 5.73 -16.21
N LYS A 24 6.04 6.77 -16.94
CA LYS A 24 4.69 6.89 -17.51
C LYS A 24 4.38 5.73 -18.45
N ALA A 25 5.30 5.36 -19.35
CA ALA A 25 5.10 4.26 -20.28
C ALA A 25 4.95 2.91 -19.55
N VAL A 26 5.87 2.61 -18.64
CA VAL A 26 5.86 1.37 -17.84
C VAL A 26 4.60 1.27 -16.99
N MET A 27 4.21 2.36 -16.31
CA MET A 27 3.02 2.38 -15.45
C MET A 27 1.72 2.32 -16.26
N SER A 28 1.67 2.96 -17.44
CA SER A 28 0.51 2.85 -18.34
C SER A 28 0.30 1.41 -18.81
N PHE A 29 1.38 0.74 -19.25
CA PHE A 29 1.32 -0.66 -19.62
C PHE A 29 0.86 -1.53 -18.45
N LYS A 30 1.46 -1.34 -17.26
CA LYS A 30 1.06 -2.05 -16.03
C LYS A 30 -0.43 -1.91 -15.78
N ILE A 31 -0.96 -0.69 -15.75
CA ILE A 31 -2.35 -0.43 -15.42
C ILE A 31 -3.29 -1.12 -16.40
N VAL A 32 -3.04 -1.00 -17.71
CA VAL A 32 -3.88 -1.63 -18.74
C VAL A 32 -3.82 -3.15 -18.65
N ALA A 33 -2.63 -3.73 -18.51
CA ALA A 33 -2.45 -5.16 -18.45
C ALA A 33 -3.08 -5.76 -17.17
N VAL A 34 -2.78 -5.19 -16.01
CA VAL A 34 -3.24 -5.69 -14.71
C VAL A 34 -4.74 -5.47 -14.55
N LEU A 35 -5.26 -4.24 -14.73
CA LEU A 35 -6.69 -4.00 -14.57
C LEU A 35 -7.50 -4.74 -15.63
N GLY A 36 -7.01 -4.81 -16.87
CA GLY A 36 -7.67 -5.57 -17.94
C GLY A 36 -7.77 -7.06 -17.60
N PHE A 37 -6.67 -7.68 -17.16
CA PHE A 37 -6.65 -9.09 -16.78
C PHE A 37 -7.53 -9.37 -15.54
N LEU A 38 -7.38 -8.57 -14.47
CA LEU A 38 -8.14 -8.79 -13.25
C LEU A 38 -9.64 -8.55 -13.46
N LEU A 39 -10.01 -7.54 -14.24
CA LEU A 39 -11.41 -7.29 -14.59
C LEU A 39 -11.99 -8.44 -15.43
N PHE A 40 -11.20 -9.00 -16.35
CA PHE A 40 -11.59 -10.18 -17.10
C PHE A 40 -11.86 -11.38 -16.16
N ILE A 41 -10.94 -11.71 -15.27
CA ILE A 41 -11.14 -12.80 -14.29
C ILE A 41 -12.37 -12.51 -13.42
N ALA A 42 -12.49 -11.30 -12.89
CA ALA A 42 -13.59 -10.90 -12.03
C ALA A 42 -14.96 -10.98 -12.73
N ILE A 43 -15.07 -10.58 -14.01
CA ILE A 43 -16.35 -10.63 -14.73
C ILE A 43 -16.76 -12.07 -15.06
N PHE A 44 -15.81 -12.91 -15.46
CA PHE A 44 -16.14 -14.23 -16.02
C PHE A 44 -16.08 -15.38 -15.01
N PHE A 45 -15.34 -15.22 -13.90
CA PHE A 45 -15.04 -16.32 -12.97
C PHE A 45 -15.28 -15.96 -11.49
N SER A 46 -15.96 -14.85 -11.20
CA SER A 46 -16.37 -14.52 -9.83
C SER A 46 -17.89 -14.41 -9.68
N ASN A 47 -18.35 -14.51 -8.44
CA ASN A 47 -19.76 -14.56 -8.09
C ASN A 47 -20.31 -13.18 -7.73
N LEU A 48 -21.62 -12.96 -7.94
CA LEU A 48 -22.28 -11.70 -7.60
C LEU A 48 -22.20 -11.36 -6.09
N ASN A 49 -22.15 -12.38 -5.23
CA ASN A 49 -21.97 -12.20 -3.79
C ASN A 49 -20.62 -11.56 -3.48
N THR A 50 -19.55 -12.02 -4.12
CA THR A 50 -18.20 -11.43 -3.99
C THR A 50 -18.18 -9.97 -4.44
N TRP A 51 -18.82 -9.64 -5.56
CA TRP A 51 -18.97 -8.26 -6.01
C TRP A 51 -19.71 -7.38 -4.99
N ARG A 52 -20.80 -7.90 -4.41
CA ARG A 52 -21.55 -7.20 -3.36
C ARG A 52 -20.72 -7.01 -2.10
N GLU A 53 -20.00 -8.05 -1.67
CA GLU A 53 -19.15 -8.00 -0.50
C GLU A 53 -18.06 -6.94 -0.62
N ILE A 54 -17.29 -6.97 -1.72
CA ILE A 54 -16.24 -5.99 -1.98
C ILE A 54 -16.80 -4.57 -2.10
N ALA A 55 -17.92 -4.39 -2.80
CA ALA A 55 -18.55 -3.07 -2.95
C ALA A 55 -19.08 -2.51 -1.62
N LEU A 56 -19.74 -3.36 -0.81
CA LEU A 56 -20.26 -2.97 0.50
C LEU A 56 -19.13 -2.75 1.51
N GLY A 57 -18.00 -3.43 1.37
CA GLY A 57 -16.81 -3.24 2.20
C GLY A 57 -16.37 -1.77 2.27
N PHE A 58 -16.45 -1.03 1.16
CA PHE A 58 -16.05 0.39 1.12
C PHE A 58 -16.96 1.35 1.90
N VAL A 59 -18.16 0.91 2.30
CA VAL A 59 -19.15 1.74 3.00
C VAL A 59 -19.50 1.21 4.40
N ARG A 60 -18.88 0.10 4.83
CA ARG A 60 -19.05 -0.50 6.16
C ARG A 60 -18.22 0.23 7.23
N PHE A 61 -18.53 1.50 7.47
CA PHE A 61 -17.85 2.31 8.47
C PHE A 61 -18.04 1.75 9.89
N GLY A 62 -16.93 1.62 10.64
CA GLY A 62 -16.96 1.12 12.03
C GLY A 62 -16.95 -0.40 12.15
N THR A 63 -16.66 -1.12 11.07
CA THR A 63 -16.41 -2.57 11.11
C THR A 63 -15.00 -2.84 11.63
N VAL A 64 -14.91 -3.67 12.66
CA VAL A 64 -13.67 -4.05 13.36
C VAL A 64 -13.52 -5.57 13.38
N PRO A 65 -12.28 -6.08 13.36
CA PRO A 65 -12.02 -7.51 13.53
C PRO A 65 -12.37 -7.95 14.96
N ILE A 66 -12.97 -9.13 15.07
CA ILE A 66 -13.35 -9.79 16.32
C ILE A 66 -13.05 -11.29 16.22
N GLU A 67 -13.01 -11.98 17.35
CA GLU A 67 -13.03 -13.44 17.38
C GLU A 67 -14.43 -13.91 17.83
N SER A 68 -15.12 -14.69 17.00
CA SER A 68 -16.45 -15.23 17.30
C SER A 68 -16.74 -16.46 16.43
N GLY A 69 -17.23 -17.52 17.07
CA GLY A 69 -17.78 -18.69 16.38
C GLY A 69 -19.16 -18.40 15.79
N GLU A 70 -19.63 -19.33 14.98
CA GLU A 70 -20.86 -19.20 14.19
C GLU A 70 -22.12 -19.67 14.90
N ASP A 71 -21.98 -20.63 15.83
CA ASP A 71 -23.09 -21.19 16.62
C ASP A 71 -23.67 -20.16 17.60
N LYS A 72 -24.66 -19.38 17.16
CA LYS A 72 -25.25 -18.32 17.99
C LYS A 72 -26.21 -18.86 19.03
N ASN A 73 -26.75 -20.06 18.84
CA ASN A 73 -27.81 -20.60 19.68
C ASN A 73 -27.35 -21.79 20.56
N GLY A 74 -26.10 -22.24 20.39
CA GLY A 74 -25.47 -23.30 21.17
C GLY A 74 -25.95 -24.70 20.81
N ASN A 75 -26.51 -24.92 19.61
CA ASN A 75 -27.08 -26.21 19.20
C ASN A 75 -26.06 -27.13 18.51
N GLY A 76 -24.84 -26.66 18.24
CA GLY A 76 -23.80 -27.39 17.53
C GLY A 76 -24.13 -27.73 16.08
N GLN A 77 -24.99 -26.95 15.41
CA GLN A 77 -25.38 -27.10 14.00
C GLN A 77 -25.24 -25.76 13.27
N LEU A 78 -24.83 -25.82 12.00
CA LEU A 78 -24.78 -24.67 11.12
C LEU A 78 -26.20 -24.26 10.69
N ASP A 79 -26.76 -23.22 11.31
CA ASP A 79 -28.08 -22.70 10.94
C ASP A 79 -28.02 -21.73 9.74
N PRO A 80 -29.14 -21.52 9.01
CA PRO A 80 -29.19 -20.56 7.93
C PRO A 80 -28.78 -19.14 8.35
N GLY A 81 -27.66 -18.65 7.78
CA GLY A 81 -27.09 -17.33 8.09
C GLY A 81 -26.07 -17.34 9.24
N GLU A 82 -25.67 -18.52 9.70
CA GLU A 82 -24.51 -18.71 10.57
C GLU A 82 -23.22 -18.89 9.77
N ASP A 83 -23.30 -19.56 8.61
CA ASP A 83 -22.24 -19.71 7.59
C ASP A 83 -21.80 -18.37 6.99
N TRP A 84 -20.83 -17.73 7.64
CA TRP A 84 -20.29 -16.42 7.29
C TRP A 84 -19.28 -16.50 6.15
N ASP A 85 -18.53 -17.59 6.09
CA ASP A 85 -17.42 -17.75 5.17
C ASP A 85 -17.79 -18.53 3.89
N GLY A 86 -18.90 -19.28 3.94
CA GLY A 86 -19.51 -20.01 2.84
C GLY A 86 -18.94 -21.41 2.62
N ASP A 87 -18.22 -21.98 3.58
CA ASP A 87 -17.54 -23.27 3.43
C ASP A 87 -18.44 -24.47 3.78
N GLY A 88 -19.55 -24.23 4.49
CA GLY A 88 -20.53 -25.24 4.89
C GLY A 88 -20.16 -26.03 6.16
N HIS A 89 -19.16 -25.58 6.92
CA HIS A 89 -18.75 -26.06 8.23
C HIS A 89 -19.20 -25.06 9.32
N LEU A 90 -19.19 -25.49 10.59
CA LEU A 90 -19.64 -24.66 11.71
C LEU A 90 -18.44 -24.18 12.48
N ASP A 91 -18.03 -22.93 12.24
CA ASP A 91 -16.81 -22.38 12.81
C ASP A 91 -16.88 -22.23 14.33
N VAL A 92 -15.83 -22.67 15.01
CA VAL A 92 -15.57 -22.40 16.42
C VAL A 92 -14.44 -21.38 16.60
N VAL A 93 -14.30 -20.80 17.80
CA VAL A 93 -13.16 -19.91 18.06
C VAL A 93 -11.92 -20.75 18.37
N GLU A 94 -11.00 -20.80 17.41
CA GLU A 94 -9.79 -21.59 17.54
C GLU A 94 -8.60 -20.80 18.07
N GLN A 95 -7.93 -21.42 19.03
CA GLN A 95 -6.84 -20.77 19.74
C GLN A 95 -5.58 -20.72 18.87
N ARG A 96 -5.06 -19.51 18.63
CA ARG A 96 -3.69 -19.32 18.10
C ARG A 96 -2.65 -19.81 19.12
N LEU A 97 -1.72 -20.61 18.64
CA LEU A 97 -0.57 -21.08 19.41
C LEU A 97 0.58 -20.08 19.25
N ALA A 98 1.25 -19.76 20.36
CA ALA A 98 2.48 -18.98 20.31
C ALA A 98 3.64 -19.88 19.84
N PRO A 99 4.61 -19.35 19.08
CA PRO A 99 5.82 -20.11 18.80
C PRO A 99 6.52 -20.47 20.12
N THR A 100 7.04 -21.69 20.22
CA THR A 100 7.75 -22.22 21.40
C THR A 100 9.18 -22.62 21.08
N ILE A 101 9.52 -22.77 19.80
CA ILE A 101 10.85 -23.18 19.33
C ILE A 101 11.62 -21.95 18.87
N ASP A 102 12.83 -21.76 19.38
CA ASP A 102 13.78 -20.74 18.93
C ASP A 102 14.79 -21.38 17.97
N THR A 103 14.59 -21.16 16.68
CA THR A 103 15.35 -21.79 15.60
C THR A 103 16.69 -21.09 15.38
N ASP A 104 16.78 -19.79 15.65
CA ASP A 104 17.97 -18.97 15.37
C ASP A 104 18.80 -18.60 16.61
N GLY A 105 18.34 -19.01 17.80
CA GLY A 105 19.03 -18.84 19.06
C GLY A 105 19.05 -17.39 19.56
N ASP A 106 18.17 -16.53 19.06
CA ASP A 106 18.10 -15.12 19.46
C ASP A 106 17.35 -14.89 20.79
N GLY A 107 16.91 -15.97 21.43
CA GLY A 107 16.18 -15.98 22.70
C GLY A 107 14.69 -15.68 22.54
N ARG A 108 14.18 -15.61 21.30
CA ARG A 108 12.77 -15.42 21.00
C ARG A 108 12.29 -16.58 20.12
N PRO A 109 11.31 -17.37 20.60
CA PRO A 109 10.70 -18.40 19.77
C PRO A 109 10.18 -17.84 18.44
N ASP A 110 10.53 -18.52 17.35
CA ASP A 110 10.19 -18.16 15.97
C ASP A 110 9.56 -19.33 15.18
N ALA A 111 9.44 -20.51 15.79
CA ALA A 111 8.81 -21.70 15.22
C ALA A 111 7.85 -22.38 16.21
N TRP A 112 6.94 -23.18 15.67
CA TRP A 112 5.88 -23.88 16.40
C TRP A 112 6.18 -25.37 16.53
N GLU A 113 5.73 -25.97 17.63
CA GLU A 113 5.77 -27.42 17.83
C GLU A 113 4.84 -28.13 16.84
N ASP A 114 5.29 -29.29 16.36
CA ASP A 114 4.52 -30.22 15.55
C ASP A 114 3.83 -31.22 16.50
N LEU A 115 2.58 -30.91 16.87
CA LEU A 115 1.76 -31.66 17.81
C LEU A 115 1.09 -32.86 17.14
N ASP A 116 0.85 -32.80 15.82
CA ASP A 116 0.17 -33.86 15.06
C ASP A 116 1.13 -34.82 14.34
N GLY A 117 2.40 -34.46 14.22
CA GLY A 117 3.48 -35.26 13.62
C GLY A 117 3.54 -35.19 12.09
N ASP A 118 2.93 -34.19 11.45
CA ASP A 118 2.91 -34.02 10.00
C ASP A 118 4.21 -33.42 9.41
N GLY A 119 5.14 -33.01 10.30
CA GLY A 119 6.40 -32.38 9.96
C GLY A 119 6.33 -30.85 9.80
N LYS A 120 5.21 -30.21 10.15
CA LYS A 120 5.03 -28.75 10.20
C LYS A 120 4.64 -28.33 11.62
N GLY A 121 4.99 -27.10 11.99
CA GLY A 121 4.61 -26.57 13.29
C GLY A 121 3.16 -26.09 13.31
N ASP A 122 2.43 -26.44 14.36
CA ASP A 122 1.03 -26.08 14.58
C ASP A 122 0.88 -24.65 15.07
N LYS A 123 0.29 -23.80 14.23
CA LYS A 123 0.06 -22.39 14.58
C LYS A 123 -1.23 -22.15 15.33
N PHE A 124 -2.14 -23.12 15.35
CA PHE A 124 -3.42 -23.04 16.02
C PHE A 124 -3.86 -24.44 16.44
N ARG A 125 -4.83 -24.50 17.34
CA ARG A 125 -5.44 -25.75 17.74
C ARG A 125 -6.71 -25.98 16.92
N ASP A 126 -6.61 -26.89 15.96
CA ASP A 126 -7.72 -27.37 15.16
C ASP A 126 -8.69 -28.19 16.05
N VAL A 127 -9.88 -27.64 16.32
CA VAL A 127 -10.87 -28.20 17.26
C VAL A 127 -11.88 -29.09 16.54
N ASP A 128 -12.26 -28.74 15.31
CA ASP A 128 -13.29 -29.45 14.52
C ASP A 128 -12.71 -30.35 13.41
N GLY A 129 -11.41 -30.26 13.15
CA GLY A 129 -10.63 -31.17 12.33
C GLY A 129 -10.67 -30.86 10.84
N ASP A 130 -10.99 -29.63 10.46
CA ASP A 130 -11.11 -29.22 9.06
C ASP A 130 -9.76 -28.73 8.45
N GLY A 131 -8.75 -28.51 9.30
CA GLY A 131 -7.41 -28.05 8.94
C GLY A 131 -7.32 -26.56 8.58
N VAL A 132 -8.34 -25.77 8.89
CA VAL A 132 -8.43 -24.32 8.69
C VAL A 132 -8.54 -23.65 10.06
N ARG A 133 -8.02 -22.43 10.19
CA ARG A 133 -8.19 -21.70 11.45
C ARG A 133 -9.49 -20.91 11.46
N ASP A 134 -10.32 -21.22 12.45
CA ASP A 134 -11.63 -20.61 12.60
C ASP A 134 -11.72 -19.54 13.71
N GLY A 135 -12.80 -18.75 13.60
CA GLY A 135 -13.17 -17.72 14.57
C GLY A 135 -12.82 -16.29 14.19
N ASP A 136 -12.06 -16.05 13.10
CA ASP A 136 -11.77 -14.69 12.62
C ASP A 136 -13.02 -14.08 11.95
N ASN A 137 -13.65 -13.10 12.60
CA ASN A 137 -14.87 -12.47 12.11
C ASN A 137 -14.80 -10.93 12.16
N THR A 138 -15.86 -10.25 11.71
CA THR A 138 -15.98 -8.81 11.79
C THR A 138 -17.31 -8.39 12.41
N ALA A 139 -17.27 -7.39 13.29
CA ALA A 139 -18.47 -6.76 13.83
C ALA A 139 -18.48 -5.27 13.56
N ASN A 140 -19.67 -4.72 13.32
CA ASN A 140 -19.83 -3.28 13.22
C ASN A 140 -20.16 -2.70 14.60
N ILE A 141 -19.32 -1.78 15.09
CA ILE A 141 -19.46 -1.16 16.41
C ILE A 141 -20.84 -0.51 16.55
N PHE A 142 -21.29 0.25 15.55
CA PHE A 142 -22.55 0.99 15.63
C PHE A 142 -23.76 0.05 15.64
N VAL A 143 -23.73 -0.99 14.80
CA VAL A 143 -24.80 -2.01 14.76
C VAL A 143 -24.84 -2.80 16.07
N SER A 144 -23.67 -3.21 16.60
CA SER A 144 -23.56 -3.93 17.87
C SER A 144 -24.17 -3.15 19.02
N LEU A 145 -23.83 -1.86 19.13
CA LEU A 145 -24.39 -0.96 20.13
C LEU A 145 -25.90 -0.75 19.94
N ALA A 146 -26.35 -0.54 18.71
CA ALA A 146 -27.78 -0.33 18.41
C ALA A 146 -28.65 -1.55 18.73
N GLN A 147 -28.09 -2.77 18.60
CA GLN A 147 -28.77 -4.02 18.92
C GLN A 147 -28.61 -4.45 20.39
N GLY A 148 -27.97 -3.64 21.23
CA GLY A 148 -27.77 -3.95 22.65
C GLY A 148 -26.73 -5.04 22.92
N ARG A 149 -25.93 -5.44 21.94
CA ARG A 149 -24.84 -6.43 22.08
C ARG A 149 -23.61 -5.87 22.81
N GLY A 150 -23.58 -4.56 23.06
CA GLY A 150 -22.47 -3.88 23.71
C GLY A 150 -21.32 -3.55 22.74
N PHE A 151 -20.21 -3.10 23.29
CA PHE A 151 -19.00 -2.81 22.52
C PHE A 151 -18.29 -4.13 22.18
N PRO A 152 -18.02 -4.43 20.89
CA PRO A 152 -17.40 -5.69 20.52
C PRO A 152 -15.99 -5.82 21.11
N VAL A 153 -15.60 -7.05 21.47
CA VAL A 153 -14.21 -7.35 21.85
C VAL A 153 -13.38 -7.35 20.59
N ILE A 154 -12.54 -6.32 20.45
CA ILE A 154 -11.74 -6.09 19.26
C ILE A 154 -10.49 -6.98 19.28
N ASP A 155 -10.25 -7.71 18.19
CA ASP A 155 -8.96 -8.36 17.97
C ASP A 155 -7.91 -7.32 17.56
N PHE A 156 -7.04 -6.97 18.52
CA PHE A 156 -5.98 -5.99 18.30
C PHE A 156 -4.83 -6.53 17.46
N SER A 157 -4.67 -7.85 17.33
CA SER A 157 -3.60 -8.45 16.51
C SER A 157 -3.79 -8.11 15.02
N THR A 158 -5.03 -8.21 14.54
CA THR A 158 -5.40 -7.83 13.17
C THR A 158 -5.35 -6.31 12.97
N ILE A 159 -5.70 -5.50 13.98
CA ILE A 159 -5.58 -4.04 13.89
C ILE A 159 -4.13 -3.59 13.72
N ALA A 160 -3.18 -4.23 14.39
CA ALA A 160 -1.76 -3.90 14.23
C ALA A 160 -1.28 -4.14 12.80
N ILE A 161 -1.76 -5.22 12.16
CA ILE A 161 -1.49 -5.53 10.74
C ILE A 161 -2.15 -4.48 9.84
N LEU A 162 -3.42 -4.13 10.07
CA LEU A 162 -4.13 -3.09 9.31
C LEU A 162 -3.45 -1.72 9.47
N ALA A 163 -2.92 -1.40 10.64
CA ALA A 163 -2.16 -0.19 10.91
C ALA A 163 -0.84 -0.15 10.12
N ALA A 164 -0.15 -1.29 10.02
CA ALA A 164 1.04 -1.42 9.20
C ALA A 164 0.70 -1.26 7.70
N PHE A 165 -0.40 -1.86 7.23
CA PHE A 165 -0.87 -1.68 5.85
C PHE A 165 -1.28 -0.24 5.52
N ALA A 166 -1.96 0.46 6.44
CA ALA A 166 -2.30 1.86 6.26
C ALA A 166 -1.05 2.75 6.07
N ALA A 167 0.08 2.38 6.68
CA ALA A 167 1.35 3.08 6.52
C ALA A 167 2.01 2.85 5.14
N VAL A 168 1.79 1.66 4.58
CA VAL A 168 2.36 1.20 3.31
C VAL A 168 1.28 1.16 2.23
N ALA A 169 0.17 1.89 2.40
CA ALA A 169 -0.96 1.95 1.47
C ALA A 169 -0.62 2.71 0.17
N GLY A 170 0.55 2.45 -0.42
CA GLY A 170 1.07 3.02 -1.65
C GLY A 170 0.98 4.54 -1.67
N SER A 171 0.41 5.05 -2.75
CA SER A 171 0.12 6.48 -2.94
C SER A 171 -1.06 6.96 -2.08
N GLY A 172 -1.55 6.20 -1.09
CA GLY A 172 -2.37 6.74 0.00
C GLY A 172 -1.53 7.37 1.11
N GLY A 173 -0.24 7.03 1.17
CA GLY A 173 0.69 7.43 2.23
C GLY A 173 1.72 8.50 1.81
N LEU A 174 2.91 8.48 2.44
CA LEU A 174 3.99 9.45 2.19
C LEU A 174 4.46 9.48 0.72
N SER A 175 4.24 8.40 -0.02
CA SER A 175 4.57 8.33 -1.45
C SER A 175 3.69 9.24 -2.33
N ASN A 176 2.68 9.93 -1.77
CA ASN A 176 1.99 11.06 -2.42
C ASN A 176 2.81 12.34 -2.49
N ALA A 177 3.73 12.57 -1.55
CA ALA A 177 4.48 13.84 -1.48
C ALA A 177 5.24 14.20 -2.78
N PRO A 178 5.77 13.24 -3.58
CA PRO A 178 6.38 13.52 -4.87
C PRO A 178 5.40 13.86 -6.01
N ILE A 179 4.07 13.83 -5.82
CA ILE A 179 3.12 14.09 -6.92
C ILE A 179 3.29 15.48 -7.53
N SER A 180 3.68 16.47 -6.71
CA SER A 180 4.01 17.82 -7.18
C SER A 180 5.20 17.82 -8.13
N ASN A 181 6.13 16.88 -8.00
CA ASN A 181 7.28 16.75 -8.89
C ASN A 181 6.87 16.18 -10.25
N TYR A 182 5.96 15.21 -10.28
CA TYR A 182 5.44 14.69 -11.55
C TYR A 182 4.59 15.74 -12.29
N THR A 183 3.72 16.46 -11.58
CA THR A 183 2.94 17.56 -12.19
C THR A 183 3.85 18.69 -12.69
N ARG A 184 4.96 18.99 -11.98
CA ARG A 184 6.00 19.92 -12.46
C ARG A 184 6.65 19.42 -13.74
N ASP A 185 7.13 18.18 -13.76
CA ASP A 185 7.85 17.60 -14.90
C ASP A 185 6.95 17.43 -16.15
N GLN A 186 5.64 17.24 -15.94
CA GLN A 186 4.60 17.31 -16.99
C GLN A 186 4.41 18.73 -17.55
N GLY A 187 4.91 19.76 -16.86
CA GLY A 187 4.76 21.15 -17.23
C GLY A 187 3.39 21.73 -16.88
N TRP A 188 2.71 21.24 -15.84
CA TRP A 188 1.41 21.77 -15.44
C TRP A 188 1.56 23.14 -14.75
N GLY A 189 0.73 24.09 -15.16
CA GLY A 189 0.75 25.45 -14.60
C GLY A 189 2.14 26.08 -14.68
N MET A 190 2.66 26.53 -13.55
CA MET A 190 3.99 27.14 -13.47
C MET A 190 5.14 26.14 -13.66
N GLY A 191 4.89 24.82 -13.59
CA GLY A 191 5.89 23.78 -13.82
C GLY A 191 6.53 23.87 -15.22
N ARG A 192 5.79 24.38 -16.22
CA ARG A 192 6.31 24.59 -17.58
C ARG A 192 7.54 25.50 -17.64
N HIS A 193 7.73 26.37 -16.65
CA HIS A 193 8.81 27.35 -16.60
C HIS A 193 10.00 26.91 -15.75
N VAL A 194 9.89 25.82 -14.99
CA VAL A 194 10.90 25.39 -14.01
C VAL A 194 11.79 24.27 -14.57
N GLY A 195 11.26 23.48 -15.49
CA GLY A 195 12.00 22.38 -16.14
C GLY A 195 11.76 21.01 -15.48
N ALA A 196 12.63 20.05 -15.75
CA ALA A 196 12.47 18.64 -15.33
C ALA A 196 13.83 17.94 -15.17
N ILE A 197 13.83 16.74 -14.58
CA ILE A 197 15.06 15.93 -14.42
C ILE A 197 15.28 15.05 -15.66
N PRO A 198 16.38 15.24 -16.43
CA PRO A 198 16.66 14.39 -17.59
C PRO A 198 17.18 13.01 -17.18
N SER A 199 16.90 12.01 -18.02
CA SER A 199 17.45 10.65 -17.87
C SER A 199 18.94 10.59 -18.26
N MET A 200 19.62 9.52 -17.86
CA MET A 200 21.04 9.30 -18.21
C MET A 200 21.21 9.05 -19.71
N VAL A 201 20.34 8.19 -20.28
CA VAL A 201 20.35 7.86 -21.71
C VAL A 201 19.16 8.54 -22.38
N GLY A 202 19.44 9.33 -23.42
CA GLY A 202 18.43 10.03 -24.24
C GLY A 202 18.02 11.41 -23.74
N GLY A 203 18.44 11.85 -22.54
CA GLY A 203 18.12 13.18 -21.99
C GLY A 203 18.97 14.29 -22.62
N ARG A 204 18.43 14.96 -23.65
CA ARG A 204 19.05 16.15 -24.29
C ARG A 204 18.58 17.43 -23.59
N ASP A 205 19.52 18.26 -23.14
CA ASP A 205 19.40 19.68 -22.73
C ASP A 205 18.14 20.09 -21.95
N ILE A 206 17.74 19.29 -20.96
CA ILE A 206 16.70 19.68 -20.00
C ILE A 206 17.36 20.22 -18.74
N GLU A 207 16.97 21.43 -18.37
CA GLU A 207 17.41 22.11 -17.15
C GLU A 207 16.36 21.99 -16.05
N LEU A 208 16.77 22.08 -14.79
CA LEU A 208 15.87 22.26 -13.64
C LEU A 208 16.30 23.47 -12.83
N SER A 209 15.47 24.51 -12.81
CA SER A 209 15.71 25.72 -12.01
C SER A 209 15.79 25.40 -10.51
N HIS A 210 16.70 26.08 -9.81
CA HIS A 210 16.82 26.01 -8.34
C HIS A 210 15.65 26.65 -7.59
N VAL A 211 14.87 27.51 -8.26
CA VAL A 211 13.74 28.23 -7.68
C VAL A 211 12.52 28.04 -8.57
N GLY A 212 11.35 27.87 -7.94
CA GLY A 212 10.08 27.83 -8.64
C GLY A 212 9.72 29.17 -9.29
N MET A 213 8.62 29.19 -10.04
CA MET A 213 8.10 30.39 -10.70
C MET A 213 6.75 30.76 -10.07
N VAL A 214 6.61 32.04 -9.67
CA VAL A 214 5.36 32.61 -9.14
C VAL A 214 4.70 33.51 -10.18
N PHE A 215 3.39 33.72 -10.04
CA PHE A 215 2.63 34.65 -10.88
C PHE A 215 2.03 35.77 -10.02
N GLU A 216 1.82 36.93 -10.63
CA GLU A 216 1.18 38.06 -9.97
C GLU A 216 -0.32 37.81 -9.80
N VAL A 217 -0.86 38.09 -8.61
CA VAL A 217 -2.26 37.82 -8.27
C VAL A 217 -3.16 38.94 -8.79
N THR A 218 -3.52 38.85 -10.07
CA THR A 218 -4.51 39.70 -10.76
C THR A 218 -5.87 39.00 -10.90
N LYS A 219 -6.93 39.74 -11.25
CA LYS A 219 -8.26 39.16 -11.52
C LYS A 219 -8.21 38.07 -12.59
N ASP A 220 -7.44 38.27 -13.65
CA ASP A 220 -7.29 37.30 -14.74
C ASP A 220 -6.50 36.07 -14.32
N SER A 221 -5.41 36.25 -13.55
CA SER A 221 -4.62 35.14 -13.03
C SER A 221 -5.44 34.25 -12.08
N LEU A 222 -6.36 34.82 -11.30
CA LEU A 222 -7.22 34.09 -10.39
C LEU A 222 -8.22 33.19 -11.11
N VAL A 223 -8.71 33.62 -12.28
CA VAL A 223 -9.55 32.76 -13.13
C VAL A 223 -8.75 31.56 -13.61
N ARG A 224 -7.52 31.78 -14.09
CA ARG A 224 -6.61 30.69 -14.53
C ARG A 224 -6.25 29.75 -13.38
N TRP A 225 -5.96 30.29 -12.19
CA TRP A 225 -5.71 29.51 -10.99
C TRP A 225 -6.88 28.59 -10.62
N LYS A 226 -8.11 29.11 -10.65
CA LYS A 226 -9.31 28.29 -10.38
C LYS A 226 -9.48 27.17 -11.41
N HIS A 227 -9.20 27.43 -12.68
CA HIS A 227 -9.22 26.39 -13.72
C HIS A 227 -8.12 25.34 -13.49
N TRP A 228 -6.92 25.77 -13.10
CA TRP A 228 -5.83 24.87 -12.75
C TRP A 228 -6.19 23.98 -11.54
N ILE A 229 -6.73 24.55 -10.47
CA ILE A 229 -7.21 23.76 -9.31
C ILE A 229 -8.31 22.78 -9.71
N LYS A 230 -9.28 23.18 -10.54
CA LYS A 230 -10.31 22.26 -11.06
C LYS A 230 -9.71 21.11 -11.87
N HIS A 231 -8.67 21.39 -12.65
CA HIS A 231 -7.96 20.36 -13.41
C HIS A 231 -7.28 19.35 -12.48
N VAL A 232 -6.56 19.84 -11.46
CA VAL A 232 -5.91 18.99 -10.44
C VAL A 232 -6.96 18.17 -9.67
N LEU A 233 -8.07 18.78 -9.26
CA LEU A 233 -9.15 18.07 -8.57
C LEU A 233 -9.78 17.00 -9.45
N ARG A 234 -9.97 17.24 -10.75
CA ARG A 234 -10.49 16.22 -11.66
C ARG A 234 -9.51 15.04 -11.79
N ASP A 235 -8.23 15.32 -11.94
CA ASP A 235 -7.21 14.28 -12.00
C ASP A 235 -7.19 13.43 -10.71
N GLN A 236 -7.18 14.08 -9.54
CA GLN A 236 -7.06 13.40 -8.26
C GLN A 236 -8.37 12.70 -7.83
N LEU A 237 -9.52 13.35 -7.98
CA LEU A 237 -10.80 12.82 -7.49
C LEU A 237 -11.56 11.98 -8.50
N VAL A 238 -11.44 12.26 -9.81
CA VAL A 238 -12.23 11.57 -10.84
C VAL A 238 -11.42 10.45 -11.51
N ILE A 239 -10.11 10.59 -11.60
CA ILE A 239 -9.26 9.57 -12.24
C ILE A 239 -8.54 8.74 -11.18
N TRP A 240 -7.75 9.38 -10.32
CA TRP A 240 -6.88 8.68 -9.38
C TRP A 240 -7.65 7.95 -8.28
N MET A 241 -8.59 8.63 -7.61
CA MET A 241 -9.34 8.02 -6.50
C MET A 241 -10.12 6.75 -6.94
N PRO A 242 -10.91 6.74 -8.04
CA PRO A 242 -11.55 5.52 -8.52
C PRO A 242 -10.56 4.43 -8.93
N ALA A 243 -9.42 4.80 -9.54
CA ALA A 243 -8.38 3.85 -9.88
C ALA A 243 -7.76 3.19 -8.65
N CYS A 244 -7.62 3.90 -7.52
CA CYS A 244 -7.21 3.32 -6.24
C CYS A 244 -8.24 2.33 -5.70
N PHE A 245 -9.53 2.67 -5.76
CA PHE A 245 -10.60 1.74 -5.36
C PHE A 245 -10.57 0.46 -6.19
N LEU A 246 -10.49 0.57 -7.52
CA LEU A 246 -10.40 -0.61 -8.41
C LEU A 246 -9.10 -1.39 -8.19
N GLY A 247 -7.99 -0.69 -8.01
CA GLY A 247 -6.67 -1.28 -7.78
C GLY A 247 -6.57 -2.05 -6.47
N MET A 248 -7.37 -1.71 -5.45
CA MET A 248 -7.50 -2.50 -4.23
C MET A 248 -8.60 -3.56 -4.35
N ALA A 249 -9.75 -3.22 -4.93
CA ALA A 249 -10.91 -4.10 -5.03
C ALA A 249 -10.64 -5.36 -5.83
N LEU A 250 -10.02 -5.24 -7.02
CA LEU A 250 -9.86 -6.38 -7.91
C LEU A 250 -8.88 -7.44 -7.39
N PRO A 251 -7.67 -7.10 -6.89
CA PRO A 251 -6.80 -8.09 -6.26
C PRO A 251 -7.44 -8.73 -5.02
N SER A 252 -8.09 -7.93 -4.16
CA SER A 252 -8.78 -8.44 -2.97
C SER A 252 -9.92 -9.40 -3.33
N MET A 253 -10.65 -9.09 -4.41
CA MET A 253 -11.70 -9.94 -4.94
C MET A 253 -11.16 -11.29 -5.41
N LEU A 254 -9.99 -11.33 -6.06
CA LEU A 254 -9.37 -12.60 -6.45
C LEU A 254 -9.04 -13.45 -5.21
N SER A 255 -8.47 -12.84 -4.17
CA SER A 255 -8.19 -13.57 -2.92
C SER A 255 -9.47 -14.11 -2.29
N VAL A 256 -10.51 -13.28 -2.11
CA VAL A 256 -11.79 -13.71 -1.52
C VAL A 256 -12.52 -14.75 -2.38
N GLN A 257 -12.39 -14.69 -3.70
CA GLN A 257 -13.12 -15.59 -4.60
C GLN A 257 -12.45 -16.96 -4.78
N PHE A 258 -11.12 -17.00 -4.75
CA PHE A 258 -10.35 -18.15 -5.19
C PHE A 258 -9.52 -18.81 -4.08
N LEU A 259 -9.50 -18.23 -2.88
CA LEU A 259 -8.95 -18.85 -1.69
C LEU A 259 -10.07 -19.12 -0.68
N PRO A 260 -10.09 -20.30 -0.05
CA PRO A 260 -10.91 -20.52 1.15
C PRO A 260 -10.61 -19.47 2.22
N ARG A 261 -11.59 -19.12 3.05
CA ARG A 261 -11.30 -18.29 4.22
C ARG A 261 -10.48 -19.11 5.24
N GLY A 262 -9.85 -18.43 6.18
CA GLY A 262 -8.90 -19.06 7.12
C GLY A 262 -7.61 -19.62 6.50
N THR A 263 -7.45 -19.59 5.17
CA THR A 263 -6.23 -20.05 4.48
C THR A 263 -4.98 -19.36 5.03
N ASP A 264 -4.12 -20.14 5.69
CA ASP A 264 -2.82 -19.66 6.15
C ASP A 264 -1.83 -19.57 4.98
N ALA A 265 -1.83 -18.39 4.36
CA ALA A 265 -0.92 -18.10 3.27
C ALA A 265 0.49 -17.89 3.83
N SER A 266 1.35 -18.90 3.73
CA SER A 266 2.78 -18.74 4.01
C SER A 266 3.39 -17.57 3.21
N ASP A 267 4.31 -16.82 3.84
CA ASP A 267 4.83 -15.51 3.40
C ASP A 267 5.22 -15.40 1.90
N TRP A 268 5.61 -16.51 1.28
CA TRP A 268 6.12 -16.54 -0.09
C TRP A 268 5.15 -17.14 -1.12
N TYR A 269 4.09 -17.82 -0.68
CA TYR A 269 3.22 -18.61 -1.55
C TYR A 269 1.81 -18.02 -1.74
N ALA A 270 1.44 -16.97 -1.00
CA ALA A 270 0.12 -16.33 -1.12
C ALA A 270 -0.29 -16.01 -2.58
N ALA A 271 0.65 -15.50 -3.37
CA ALA A 271 0.42 -15.16 -4.77
C ALA A 271 0.23 -16.41 -5.66
N SER A 272 0.96 -17.50 -5.41
CA SER A 272 0.78 -18.75 -6.14
C SER A 272 -0.51 -19.44 -5.77
N MET A 273 -0.91 -19.40 -4.49
CA MET A 273 -2.18 -19.98 -4.02
C MET A 273 -3.36 -19.33 -4.73
N THR A 274 -3.38 -17.99 -4.81
CA THR A 274 -4.43 -17.28 -5.55
C THR A 274 -4.42 -17.67 -7.04
N ALA A 275 -3.23 -17.80 -7.64
CA ALA A 275 -3.10 -18.24 -9.03
C ALA A 275 -3.58 -19.68 -9.26
N ASP A 276 -3.37 -20.58 -8.30
CA ASP A 276 -3.86 -21.97 -8.33
C ASP A 276 -5.38 -22.04 -8.19
N GLY A 277 -5.98 -21.20 -7.35
CA GLY A 277 -7.43 -21.05 -7.28
C GLY A 277 -8.04 -20.55 -8.60
N VAL A 278 -7.46 -19.50 -9.19
CA VAL A 278 -7.86 -19.00 -10.53
C VAL A 278 -7.72 -20.10 -11.59
N LYS A 279 -6.59 -20.81 -11.60
CA LYS A 279 -6.33 -21.92 -12.54
C LYS A 279 -7.41 -22.98 -12.44
N SER A 280 -7.78 -23.38 -11.23
CA SER A 280 -8.77 -24.43 -10.97
C SER A 280 -10.16 -24.01 -11.43
N ALA A 281 -10.60 -22.80 -11.09
CA ALA A 281 -11.89 -22.25 -11.50
C ALA A 281 -12.01 -22.13 -13.03
N VAL A 282 -10.96 -21.64 -13.69
CA VAL A 282 -10.92 -21.49 -15.15
C VAL A 282 -10.83 -22.87 -15.81
N ALA A 283 -10.05 -23.80 -15.27
CA ALA A 283 -9.92 -25.14 -15.83
C ALA A 283 -11.24 -25.92 -15.78
N ALA A 284 -12.02 -25.76 -14.71
CA ALA A 284 -13.34 -26.37 -14.57
C ALA A 284 -14.32 -25.91 -15.66
N SER A 285 -14.23 -24.65 -16.07
CA SER A 285 -15.15 -24.07 -17.05
C SER A 285 -14.65 -24.18 -18.49
N TRP A 286 -13.37 -23.88 -18.72
CA TRP A 286 -12.78 -23.64 -20.06
C TRP A 286 -11.62 -24.59 -20.39
N GLY A 287 -11.36 -25.58 -19.54
CA GLY A 287 -10.36 -26.62 -19.76
C GLY A 287 -8.96 -26.30 -19.22
N SER A 288 -8.16 -27.35 -19.02
CA SER A 288 -6.86 -27.29 -18.35
C SER A 288 -5.86 -26.32 -19.00
N THR A 289 -5.84 -26.23 -20.32
CA THR A 289 -4.97 -25.30 -21.06
C THR A 289 -5.31 -23.83 -20.74
N ALA A 290 -6.60 -23.49 -20.70
CA ALA A 290 -7.03 -22.14 -20.35
C ALA A 290 -6.67 -21.81 -18.89
N GLY A 291 -6.88 -22.76 -17.98
CA GLY A 291 -6.46 -22.63 -16.58
C GLY A 291 -4.96 -22.36 -16.45
N ALA A 292 -4.12 -23.10 -17.18
CA ALA A 292 -2.66 -22.88 -17.16
C ALA A 292 -2.27 -21.47 -17.64
N TRP A 293 -2.91 -20.95 -18.70
CA TRP A 293 -2.67 -19.58 -19.16
C TRP A 293 -3.07 -18.53 -18.13
N MET A 294 -4.21 -18.72 -17.45
CA MET A 294 -4.66 -17.79 -16.40
C MET A 294 -3.77 -17.85 -15.15
N TRP A 295 -3.18 -19.00 -14.85
CA TRP A 295 -2.16 -19.13 -13.80
C TRP A 295 -0.95 -18.23 -14.09
N TYR A 296 -0.35 -18.37 -15.28
CA TYR A 296 0.77 -17.52 -15.70
C TYR A 296 0.38 -16.04 -15.76
N GLY A 297 -0.84 -15.74 -16.24
CA GLY A 297 -1.37 -14.38 -16.28
C GLY A 297 -1.51 -13.75 -14.89
N THR A 298 -1.94 -14.53 -13.90
CA THR A 298 -2.10 -14.09 -12.51
C THR A 298 -0.73 -13.78 -11.88
N LEU A 299 0.25 -14.67 -12.04
CA LEU A 299 1.61 -14.43 -11.58
C LEU A 299 2.28 -13.26 -12.30
N PHE A 300 2.05 -13.12 -13.60
CA PHE A 300 2.55 -11.99 -14.38
C PHE A 300 1.94 -10.66 -13.90
N CYS A 301 0.65 -10.65 -13.53
CA CYS A 301 0.04 -9.49 -12.89
C CYS A 301 0.69 -9.18 -11.55
N GLY A 302 0.94 -10.18 -10.70
CA GLY A 302 1.69 -10.01 -9.45
C GLY A 302 3.08 -9.39 -9.68
N PHE A 303 3.82 -9.90 -10.67
CA PHE A 303 5.10 -9.32 -11.09
C PHE A 303 4.96 -7.87 -11.56
N LEU A 304 4.00 -7.57 -12.43
CA LEU A 304 3.75 -6.21 -12.93
C LEU A 304 3.29 -5.26 -11.83
N VAL A 305 2.59 -5.73 -10.79
CA VAL A 305 2.24 -4.92 -9.63
C VAL A 305 3.48 -4.61 -8.80
N LEU A 306 4.37 -5.57 -8.57
CA LEU A 306 5.53 -5.40 -7.70
C LEU A 306 6.70 -4.67 -8.37
N ALA A 307 7.18 -5.15 -9.52
CA ALA A 307 8.45 -4.70 -10.09
C ALA A 307 8.46 -3.22 -10.52
N PRO A 308 7.52 -2.72 -11.37
CA PRO A 308 7.41 -1.30 -11.68
C PRO A 308 7.19 -0.40 -10.47
N THR A 309 6.47 -0.89 -9.45
CA THR A 309 6.16 -0.11 -8.25
C THR A 309 7.43 0.14 -7.43
N MET A 310 8.39 -0.79 -7.42
CA MET A 310 9.71 -0.55 -6.84
C MET A 310 10.44 0.62 -7.52
N ALA A 311 10.44 0.66 -8.86
CA ALA A 311 11.08 1.72 -9.63
C ALA A 311 10.48 3.10 -9.32
N THR A 312 9.15 3.20 -9.31
CA THR A 312 8.46 4.46 -8.99
C THR A 312 8.66 4.88 -7.53
N SER A 313 8.68 3.93 -6.60
CA SER A 313 8.92 4.21 -5.18
C SER A 313 10.32 4.75 -4.94
N ALA A 314 11.33 4.15 -5.60
CA ALA A 314 12.71 4.64 -5.55
C ALA A 314 12.83 6.04 -6.16
N ASP A 315 12.28 6.28 -7.35
CA ASP A 315 12.25 7.61 -7.98
C ASP A 315 11.59 8.65 -7.07
N GLY A 316 10.44 8.33 -6.48
CA GLY A 316 9.77 9.21 -5.52
C GLY A 316 10.60 9.50 -4.27
N ALA A 317 11.36 8.54 -3.75
CA ALA A 317 12.29 8.76 -2.65
C ALA A 317 13.46 9.66 -3.05
N ILE A 318 14.08 9.38 -4.20
CA ILE A 318 15.24 10.12 -4.71
C ILE A 318 14.85 11.57 -5.00
N ARG A 319 13.73 11.81 -5.70
CA ARG A 319 13.25 13.15 -6.04
C ARG A 319 13.07 14.03 -4.81
N ARG A 320 12.49 13.50 -3.73
CA ARG A 320 12.31 14.26 -2.47
C ARG A 320 13.64 14.79 -1.95
N TRP A 321 14.65 13.92 -1.88
CA TRP A 321 15.98 14.31 -1.39
C TRP A 321 16.71 15.21 -2.38
N VAL A 322 16.61 14.92 -3.68
CA VAL A 322 17.19 15.75 -4.73
C VAL A 322 16.61 17.15 -4.69
N ASP A 323 15.30 17.33 -4.61
CA ASP A 323 14.68 18.66 -4.55
C ASP A 323 15.11 19.42 -3.28
N VAL A 324 15.14 18.75 -2.11
CA VAL A 324 15.61 19.38 -0.86
C VAL A 324 17.07 19.81 -0.98
N ILE A 325 17.94 18.91 -1.44
CA ILE A 325 19.38 19.16 -1.57
C ILE A 325 19.65 20.24 -2.63
N TRP A 326 18.98 20.17 -3.78
CA TRP A 326 19.10 21.10 -4.90
C TRP A 326 18.65 22.52 -4.58
N THR A 327 17.58 22.64 -3.80
CA THR A 327 17.00 23.94 -3.44
C THR A 327 17.59 24.53 -2.18
N SER A 328 18.09 23.75 -1.22
CA SER A 328 18.57 24.27 0.07
C SER A 328 20.09 24.45 0.15
N SER A 329 20.87 23.66 -0.59
CA SER A 329 22.34 23.70 -0.53
C SER A 329 22.90 24.97 -1.16
N ARG A 330 23.71 25.72 -0.40
CA ARG A 330 24.39 26.93 -0.88
C ARG A 330 25.31 26.63 -2.06
N THR A 331 26.03 25.51 -2.00
CA THR A 331 26.97 25.09 -3.04
C THR A 331 26.26 24.66 -4.32
N LEU A 332 25.18 23.89 -4.21
CA LEU A 332 24.48 23.41 -5.41
C LEU A 332 23.71 24.53 -6.10
N ARG A 333 23.24 25.55 -5.37
CA ARG A 333 22.61 26.74 -5.97
C ARG A 333 23.53 27.53 -6.91
N THR A 334 24.85 27.33 -6.84
CA THR A 334 25.81 27.95 -7.77
C THR A 334 26.12 27.08 -8.98
N TRP A 335 25.61 25.84 -9.02
CA TRP A 335 25.82 24.94 -10.15
C TRP A 335 24.90 25.33 -11.30
N ASP A 336 25.34 25.06 -12.53
CA ASP A 336 24.49 25.25 -13.71
C ASP A 336 23.29 24.27 -13.65
N PRO A 337 22.04 24.75 -13.85
CA PRO A 337 20.82 23.93 -13.87
C PRO A 337 20.86 22.65 -14.71
N LYS A 338 21.75 22.56 -15.71
CA LYS A 338 21.98 21.35 -16.53
C LYS A 338 22.54 20.17 -15.75
N HIS A 339 23.18 20.42 -14.60
CA HIS A 339 23.85 19.39 -13.79
C HIS A 339 22.93 18.70 -12.78
N ILE A 340 21.64 19.01 -12.75
CA ILE A 340 20.66 18.35 -11.87
C ILE A 340 20.71 16.81 -11.99
N ARG A 341 20.99 16.31 -13.19
CA ARG A 341 21.13 14.88 -13.47
C ARG A 341 22.21 14.22 -12.60
N THR A 342 23.35 14.88 -12.43
CA THR A 342 24.46 14.35 -11.61
C THR A 342 24.04 14.22 -10.15
N VAL A 343 23.28 15.20 -9.64
CA VAL A 343 22.73 15.14 -8.28
C VAL A 343 21.73 14.00 -8.15
N TYR A 344 20.81 13.86 -9.12
CA TYR A 344 19.83 12.77 -9.12
C TYR A 344 20.50 11.39 -9.10
N PHE A 345 21.42 11.13 -10.01
CA PHE A 345 22.09 9.83 -10.09
C PHE A 345 23.05 9.60 -8.93
N GLY A 346 23.65 10.64 -8.35
CA GLY A 346 24.43 10.54 -7.12
C GLY A 346 23.59 10.08 -5.94
N VAL A 347 22.39 10.66 -5.76
CA VAL A 347 21.44 10.24 -4.72
C VAL A 347 20.90 8.83 -5.01
N LEU A 348 20.65 8.47 -6.28
CA LEU A 348 20.26 7.10 -6.66
C LEU A 348 21.34 6.08 -6.26
N VAL A 349 22.61 6.33 -6.56
CA VAL A 349 23.71 5.44 -6.18
C VAL A 349 23.81 5.33 -4.66
N GLY A 350 23.74 6.44 -3.93
CA GLY A 350 23.72 6.43 -2.47
C GLY A 350 22.55 5.63 -1.90
N TYR A 351 21.35 5.79 -2.47
CA TYR A 351 20.16 5.03 -2.13
C TYR A 351 20.34 3.53 -2.39
N MET A 352 20.90 3.16 -3.55
CA MET A 352 21.18 1.78 -3.90
C MET A 352 22.19 1.14 -2.95
N MET A 353 23.28 1.84 -2.63
CA MET A 353 24.29 1.34 -1.69
C MET A 353 23.73 1.17 -0.29
N LEU A 354 22.97 2.15 0.20
CA LEU A 354 22.29 2.04 1.50
C LEU A 354 21.31 0.87 1.52
N GLY A 355 20.53 0.67 0.44
CA GLY A 355 19.62 -0.46 0.30
C GLY A 355 20.35 -1.80 0.35
N LEU A 356 21.49 -1.94 -0.33
CA LEU A 356 22.31 -3.14 -0.28
C LEU A 356 22.85 -3.42 1.13
N VAL A 357 23.33 -2.39 1.83
CA VAL A 357 23.81 -2.53 3.21
C VAL A 357 22.69 -2.96 4.15
N LEU A 358 21.53 -2.29 4.09
CA LEU A 358 20.39 -2.62 4.95
C LEU A 358 19.87 -4.03 4.68
N LEU A 359 19.78 -4.45 3.41
CA LEU A 359 19.39 -5.81 3.05
C LEU A 359 20.42 -6.87 3.45
N SER A 360 21.69 -6.50 3.63
CA SER A 360 22.73 -7.42 4.09
C SER A 360 22.77 -7.63 5.61
N ILE A 361 22.16 -6.72 6.39
CA ILE A 361 22.26 -6.71 7.86
C ILE A 361 20.91 -6.96 8.54
N GLY A 362 19.79 -6.53 7.95
CA GLY A 362 18.48 -6.55 8.60
C GLY A 362 17.56 -7.71 8.17
N LYS A 363 16.83 -8.30 9.13
CA LYS A 363 15.69 -9.19 8.86
C LYS A 363 14.62 -8.40 8.06
N PRO A 364 14.14 -8.88 6.87
CA PRO A 364 13.25 -8.12 5.99
C PRO A 364 11.97 -7.59 6.64
N LEU A 365 11.31 -8.41 7.47
CA LEU A 365 10.08 -8.04 8.17
C LEU A 365 10.30 -6.90 9.18
N GLY A 366 11.42 -6.93 9.90
CA GLY A 366 11.80 -5.87 10.83
C GLY A 366 12.09 -4.54 10.12
N LEU A 367 12.73 -4.59 8.95
CA LEU A 367 12.95 -3.39 8.12
C LEU A 367 11.63 -2.80 7.60
N LEU A 368 10.72 -3.66 7.13
CA LEU A 368 9.42 -3.24 6.60
C LEU A 368 8.57 -2.53 7.65
N THR A 369 8.41 -3.14 8.83
CA THR A 369 7.63 -2.58 9.94
C THR A 369 8.22 -1.28 10.49
N THR A 370 9.56 -1.18 10.55
CA THR A 370 10.25 0.07 10.92
C THR A 370 10.01 1.17 9.89
N ALA A 371 10.19 0.86 8.61
CA ALA A 371 9.96 1.81 7.53
C ALA A 371 8.50 2.31 7.52
N ALA A 372 7.54 1.41 7.67
CA ALA A 372 6.12 1.72 7.80
C ALA A 372 5.86 2.75 8.93
N THR A 373 6.38 2.48 10.13
CA THR A 373 6.20 3.38 11.29
C THR A 373 6.77 4.77 11.03
N ILE A 374 8.00 4.84 10.48
CA ILE A 374 8.65 6.13 10.15
C ILE A 374 7.85 6.88 9.08
N MET A 375 7.33 6.18 8.07
CA MET A 375 6.51 6.80 7.02
C MET A 375 5.21 7.40 7.56
N ASN A 376 4.57 6.77 8.55
CA ASN A 376 3.38 7.34 9.20
C ASN A 376 3.70 8.65 9.93
N PHE A 377 4.77 8.69 10.73
CA PHE A 377 5.19 9.93 11.39
C PHE A 377 5.52 11.03 10.37
N ALA A 378 6.29 10.69 9.35
CA ALA A 378 6.67 11.64 8.30
C ALA A 378 5.44 12.17 7.55
N LEU A 379 4.43 11.33 7.29
CA LEU A 379 3.18 11.75 6.64
C LEU A 379 2.34 12.62 7.56
N GLY A 380 2.15 12.23 8.83
CA GLY A 380 1.44 13.03 9.83
C GLY A 380 2.03 14.43 9.95
N PHE A 381 3.35 14.53 10.08
CA PHE A 381 4.08 15.79 10.07
C PHE A 381 3.88 16.56 8.75
N SER A 382 3.99 15.88 7.60
CA SER A 382 3.84 16.50 6.28
C SER A 382 2.45 17.11 6.08
N CYS A 383 1.39 16.48 6.60
CA CYS A 383 0.03 17.03 6.57
C CYS A 383 -0.06 18.36 7.32
N PHE A 384 0.43 18.41 8.57
CA PHE A 384 0.41 19.64 9.37
C PHE A 384 1.31 20.72 8.76
N HIS A 385 2.52 20.36 8.36
CA HIS A 385 3.46 21.27 7.73
C HIS A 385 2.91 21.88 6.43
N THR A 386 2.31 21.06 5.57
CA THR A 386 1.67 21.52 4.32
C THR A 386 0.50 22.45 4.61
N LEU A 387 -0.31 22.14 5.62
CA LEU A 387 -1.42 23.00 6.04
C LEU A 387 -0.90 24.37 6.51
N VAL A 388 0.12 24.40 7.36
CA VAL A 388 0.73 25.64 7.87
C VAL A 388 1.29 26.46 6.71
N ILE A 389 2.13 25.88 5.86
CA ILE A 389 2.74 26.58 4.70
C ILE A 389 1.68 27.16 3.76
N ASN A 390 0.64 26.38 3.43
CA ASN A 390 -0.41 26.86 2.54
C ASN A 390 -1.27 27.98 3.14
N LEU A 391 -1.26 28.15 4.47
CA LEU A 391 -1.97 29.23 5.14
C LEU A 391 -1.09 30.44 5.43
N THR A 392 0.23 30.26 5.56
CA THR A 392 1.18 31.34 5.88
C THR A 392 1.80 31.94 4.63
N LEU A 393 2.29 31.12 3.69
CA LEU A 393 3.07 31.58 2.54
C LEU A 393 2.21 31.91 1.32
N LEU A 394 1.05 31.24 1.14
CA LEU A 394 0.19 31.54 0.00
C LEU A 394 -0.58 32.87 0.20
N PRO A 395 -0.67 33.70 -0.87
CA PRO A 395 -1.58 34.84 -0.91
C PRO A 395 -3.00 34.43 -0.53
N LYS A 396 -3.69 35.25 0.26
CA LYS A 396 -5.05 34.97 0.77
C LYS A 396 -6.01 34.41 -0.30
N PRO A 397 -6.05 34.93 -1.55
CA PRO A 397 -6.94 34.43 -2.59
C PRO A 397 -6.62 33.02 -3.12
N LEU A 398 -5.39 32.53 -2.93
CA LEU A 398 -4.92 31.22 -3.42
C LEU A 398 -5.00 30.11 -2.36
N ARG A 399 -5.33 30.46 -1.11
CA ARG A 399 -5.35 29.52 0.01
C ARG A 399 -6.40 28.42 -0.19
N PRO A 400 -6.14 27.20 0.31
CA PRO A 400 -7.09 26.09 0.20
C PRO A 400 -8.41 26.39 0.91
N GLY A 401 -9.51 25.83 0.40
CA GLY A 401 -10.82 25.89 1.04
C GLY A 401 -10.90 25.10 2.35
N TRP A 402 -11.98 25.28 3.11
CA TRP A 402 -12.14 24.65 4.44
C TRP A 402 -12.08 23.12 4.38
N PHE A 403 -12.67 22.49 3.36
CA PHE A 403 -12.68 21.03 3.20
C PHE A 403 -11.27 20.45 3.12
N ALA A 404 -10.39 21.03 2.29
CA ALA A 404 -9.00 20.60 2.19
C ALA A 404 -8.21 20.83 3.49
N ARG A 405 -8.53 21.88 4.25
CA ARG A 405 -7.90 22.16 5.55
C ARG A 405 -8.29 21.11 6.59
N ILE A 406 -9.59 20.79 6.69
CA ILE A 406 -10.09 19.76 7.60
C ILE A 406 -9.52 18.40 7.20
N GLY A 407 -9.51 18.07 5.90
CA GLY A 407 -8.93 16.81 5.41
C GLY A 407 -7.45 16.66 5.75
N LEU A 408 -6.64 17.70 5.53
CA LEU A 408 -5.22 17.70 5.91
C LEU A 408 -5.03 17.57 7.43
N PHE A 409 -5.82 18.30 8.23
CA PHE A 409 -5.73 18.22 9.68
C PHE A 409 -6.13 16.82 10.19
N ALA A 410 -7.25 16.29 9.74
CA ALA A 410 -7.74 14.96 10.11
C ALA A 410 -6.75 13.86 9.68
N GLY A 411 -6.21 13.94 8.46
CA GLY A 411 -5.15 13.05 8.00
C GLY A 411 -3.90 13.14 8.87
N GLY A 412 -3.46 14.35 9.22
CA GLY A 412 -2.33 14.57 10.12
C GLY A 412 -2.53 13.92 11.49
N VAL A 413 -3.71 14.10 12.10
CA VAL A 413 -4.07 13.46 13.38
C VAL A 413 -4.09 11.95 13.23
N PHE A 414 -4.79 11.42 12.22
CA PHE A 414 -4.93 9.99 11.97
C PHE A 414 -3.56 9.29 11.86
N PHE A 415 -2.69 9.75 10.98
CA PHE A 415 -1.38 9.12 10.78
C PHE A 415 -0.44 9.28 11.98
N THR A 416 -0.54 10.37 12.73
CA THR A 416 0.26 10.57 13.95
C THR A 416 -0.19 9.64 15.07
N VAL A 417 -1.51 9.51 15.27
CA VAL A 417 -2.08 8.56 16.25
C VAL A 417 -1.68 7.13 15.88
N LEU A 418 -1.85 6.76 14.61
CA LEU A 418 -1.47 5.44 14.11
C LEU A 418 0.01 5.14 14.37
N ALA A 419 0.90 6.07 14.01
CA ALA A 419 2.34 5.93 14.24
C ALA A 419 2.67 5.77 15.73
N THR A 420 1.99 6.52 16.59
CA THR A 420 2.21 6.50 18.04
C THR A 420 1.77 5.16 18.64
N VAL A 421 0.60 4.65 18.25
CA VAL A 421 0.10 3.35 18.70
C VAL A 421 1.07 2.24 18.27
N THR A 422 1.46 2.20 17.00
CA THR A 422 2.41 1.19 16.49
C THR A 422 3.77 1.28 17.18
N ALA A 423 4.26 2.49 17.46
CA ALA A 423 5.52 2.67 18.18
C ALA A 423 5.45 2.17 19.64
N ILE A 424 4.35 2.46 20.35
CA ILE A 424 4.13 2.00 21.73
C ILE A 424 4.04 0.48 21.78
N GLU A 425 3.25 -0.14 20.89
CA GLU A 425 3.13 -1.59 20.76
C GLU A 425 4.51 -2.25 20.67
N ARG A 426 5.37 -1.67 19.82
CA ARG A 426 6.69 -2.21 19.52
C ARG A 426 7.72 -1.97 20.61
N LEU A 427 7.62 -0.84 21.33
CA LEU A 427 8.52 -0.52 22.43
C LEU A 427 8.09 -1.21 23.74
N ARG A 428 6.86 -1.71 23.83
CA ARG A 428 6.32 -2.39 25.02
C ARG A 428 7.20 -3.53 25.52
N PRO A 429 7.69 -4.49 24.70
CA PRO A 429 8.55 -5.57 25.18
C PRO A 429 9.86 -5.03 25.77
N VAL A 430 10.49 -4.06 25.10
CA VAL A 430 11.74 -3.43 25.55
C VAL A 430 11.57 -2.67 26.87
N LEU A 431 10.41 -2.04 27.06
CA LEU A 431 10.08 -1.29 28.28
C LEU A 431 9.70 -2.20 29.47
N LEU A 432 9.18 -3.39 29.20
CA LEU A 432 8.83 -4.37 30.23
C LEU A 432 10.04 -5.22 30.66
N ASP A 433 10.97 -5.50 29.75
CA ASP A 433 12.23 -6.20 30.06
C ASP A 433 13.27 -5.32 30.80
N SER A 434 13.00 -4.03 30.94
CA SER A 434 13.86 -3.06 31.65
C SER A 434 13.39 -2.72 33.07
N VAL A 435 12.35 -3.42 33.56
CA VAL A 435 11.85 -3.40 34.94
C VAL A 435 12.03 -4.79 35.54
#